data_AF-A0AA35R322-F1
#
_entry.id   AF-A0AA35R322-F1
#
_cell.length_a   1.000
_cell.length_b   1.000
_cell.length_c   1.000
_cell.angle_alpha   90.00
_cell.angle_beta   90.00
_cell.angle_gamma   90.00
#
_symmetry.space_group_name_H-M   'P 1'
#
loop_
_entity.id
_entity.type
_entity.pdbx_description
1 polymer ?
#
loop_
_entity_poly.entity_id
_entity_poly.type
_entity_poly.pdbx_seq_one_letter_code
_entity_poly.pdbx_strand_id
1 'polypeptide(L)'
;MKQLCVLAVLLTLALAEPTVYFKETFEDADWEERWVESTHKSDYGEFKWTAGNFYGDAEKDKGIQTSQNGKFYARSAKFDKFTNEGKTLVIQFTVKHEQKIDCGGGYVKVGG
;
A
#
# COMPACT_ATOMS: atom_id res chain seq x y z
N MET A 1 -33.98 -18.42 25.97
CA MET A 1 -32.74 -19.11 25.55
C MET A 1 -32.38 -18.84 24.08
N LYS A 2 -33.23 -19.17 23.09
CA LYS A 2 -32.93 -18.96 21.65
C LYS A 2 -32.59 -17.49 21.29
N GLN A 3 -33.37 -16.53 21.81
CA GLN A 3 -33.14 -15.09 21.61
C GLN A 3 -31.80 -14.61 22.21
N LEU A 4 -31.41 -15.16 23.37
CA LEU A 4 -30.15 -14.81 24.05
C LEU A 4 -28.94 -15.36 23.30
N CYS A 5 -29.04 -16.58 22.75
CA CYS A 5 -28.00 -17.17 21.91
C CYS A 5 -27.80 -16.37 20.61
N VAL A 6 -28.88 -15.92 19.97
CA VAL A 6 -28.81 -15.08 18.76
C VAL A 6 -28.12 -13.74 19.07
N LEU A 7 -28.49 -13.11 20.20
CA LEU A 7 -27.86 -11.85 20.62
C LEU A 7 -26.35 -12.02 20.90
N ALA A 8 -25.96 -13.13 21.54
CA ALA A 8 -24.57 -13.43 21.83
C ALA A 8 -23.74 -13.64 20.54
N VAL A 9 -24.28 -14.37 19.55
CA VAL A 9 -23.59 -14.60 18.26
C VAL A 9 -23.43 -13.28 17.48
N LEU A 10 -24.46 -12.44 17.47
CA LEU A 10 -24.38 -11.12 16.84
C LEU A 10 -23.33 -10.23 17.51
N LEU A 11 -23.22 -10.29 18.84
CA LEU A 11 -22.22 -9.54 19.59
C LEU A 11 -20.79 -10.05 19.28
N THR A 12 -20.58 -11.36 19.15
CA THR A 12 -19.27 -11.91 18.78
C THR A 12 -18.87 -11.59 17.34
N LEU A 13 -19.83 -11.55 16.41
CA LEU A 13 -19.57 -11.16 15.02
C LEU A 13 -19.23 -9.67 14.92
N ALA A 14 -19.84 -8.82 15.74
CA ALA A 14 -19.56 -7.39 15.79
C ALA A 14 -18.15 -7.06 16.32
N LEU A 15 -17.50 -8.00 17.02
CA LEU A 15 -16.15 -7.85 17.56
C LEU A 15 -15.06 -8.45 16.65
N ALA A 16 -15.44 -9.00 15.49
CA ALA A 16 -14.46 -9.54 14.54
C ALA A 16 -13.74 -8.41 13.80
N GLU A 17 -12.53 -8.06 14.23
CA GLU A 17 -11.68 -7.10 13.55
C GLU A 17 -10.73 -7.78 12.55
N PRO A 18 -10.53 -7.22 11.34
CA PRO A 18 -9.54 -7.74 10.42
C PRO A 18 -8.12 -7.42 10.92
N THR A 19 -7.20 -8.37 10.76
CA THR A 19 -5.78 -8.10 11.00
C THR A 19 -5.20 -7.29 9.84
N VAL A 20 -4.67 -6.10 10.13
CA VAL A 20 -3.99 -5.24 9.15
C VAL A 20 -2.49 -5.35 9.36
N TYR A 21 -1.80 -6.05 8.45
CA TYR A 21 -0.34 -6.25 8.52
C TYR A 21 0.46 -5.05 8.02
N PHE A 22 -0.06 -4.34 7.03
CA PHE A 22 0.56 -3.17 6.44
C PHE A 22 -0.50 -2.25 5.86
N LYS A 23 -0.38 -0.95 6.11
CA LYS A 23 -1.22 0.09 5.54
C LYS A 23 -0.35 1.33 5.31
N GLU A 24 -0.38 1.84 4.09
CA GLU A 24 0.23 3.10 3.71
C GLU A 24 -0.78 3.89 2.89
N THR A 25 -1.02 5.14 3.28
CA THR A 25 -1.92 6.07 2.60
C THR A 25 -1.24 7.38 2.21
N PHE A 26 0.05 7.55 2.56
CA PHE A 26 0.85 8.73 2.21
C PHE A 26 0.23 10.06 2.67
N GLU A 27 -0.46 10.04 3.82
CA GLU A 27 -1.14 11.20 4.41
C GLU A 27 -0.16 12.20 5.05
N ASP A 28 1.08 11.80 5.29
CA ASP A 28 2.12 12.57 5.94
C ASP A 28 3.48 12.45 5.23
N ALA A 29 4.37 13.41 5.50
CA ALA A 29 5.71 13.46 4.93
C ALA A 29 6.64 12.36 5.49
N ASP A 30 6.31 11.77 6.63
CA ASP A 30 7.10 10.74 7.31
C ASP A 30 7.12 9.42 6.52
N TRP A 31 6.40 9.33 5.39
CA TRP A 31 6.51 8.21 4.46
C TRP A 31 7.95 7.97 4.00
N GLU A 32 8.79 9.01 3.92
CA GLU A 32 10.20 8.86 3.56
C GLU A 32 10.99 8.07 4.59
N GLU A 33 10.58 8.08 5.86
CA GLU A 33 11.19 7.25 6.92
C GLU A 33 10.71 5.80 6.86
N ARG A 34 9.47 5.59 6.39
CA ARG A 34 8.86 4.25 6.28
C ARG A 34 9.34 3.48 5.05
N TRP A 35 9.77 4.19 4.00
CA TRP A 35 10.15 3.61 2.71
C TRP A 35 11.63 3.82 2.38
N VAL A 36 12.35 2.72 2.21
CA VAL A 36 13.80 2.74 1.94
C VAL A 36 14.08 2.50 0.46
N GLU A 37 14.96 3.30 -0.10
CA GLU A 37 15.47 3.14 -1.47
C GLU A 37 16.60 2.10 -1.54
N SER A 38 16.58 1.26 -2.58
CA SER A 38 17.62 0.25 -2.77
C SER A 38 18.93 0.89 -3.19
N THR A 39 20.03 0.44 -2.57
CA THR A 39 21.40 0.85 -2.94
C THR A 39 22.08 -0.11 -3.93
N HIS A 40 21.34 -1.09 -4.47
CA HIS A 40 21.92 -2.11 -5.36
C HIS A 40 22.43 -1.52 -6.69
N LYS A 41 21.83 -0.42 -7.16
CA LYS A 41 22.29 0.36 -8.31
C LYS A 41 22.33 1.83 -7.91
N SER A 42 23.24 2.58 -8.53
CA SER A 42 23.40 4.02 -8.26
C SER A 42 22.47 4.90 -9.11
N ASP A 43 21.77 4.32 -10.09
CA ASP A 43 21.04 5.07 -11.11
C ASP A 43 19.52 4.80 -11.10
N TYR A 44 18.99 4.33 -9.98
CA TYR A 44 17.54 4.20 -9.80
C TYR A 44 16.82 5.54 -9.98
N GLY A 45 15.56 5.46 -10.39
CA GLY A 45 14.70 6.62 -10.53
C GLY A 45 14.12 7.07 -9.19
N GLU A 46 13.85 8.36 -9.09
CA GLU A 46 13.33 9.01 -7.89
C GLU A 46 11.80 8.98 -7.84
N PHE A 47 11.25 8.66 -6.68
CA PHE A 47 9.82 8.83 -6.40
C PHE A 47 9.54 10.24 -5.89
N LYS A 48 8.45 10.85 -6.37
CA LYS A 48 7.90 12.11 -5.86
C LYS A 48 6.63 11.85 -5.05
N TRP A 49 6.42 12.62 -3.98
CA TRP A 49 5.18 12.63 -3.22
C TRP A 49 4.22 13.68 -3.78
N THR A 50 3.15 13.23 -4.45
CA THR A 50 2.24 14.12 -5.17
C THR A 50 0.91 13.43 -5.49
N ALA A 51 -0.15 14.22 -5.68
CA ALA A 51 -1.44 13.75 -6.20
C ALA A 51 -1.52 13.79 -7.75
N GLY A 52 -0.48 14.29 -8.41
CA GLY A 52 -0.41 14.44 -9.86
C GLY A 52 -1.11 15.70 -10.38
N ASN A 53 -1.39 15.74 -11.69
CA ASN A 53 -1.98 16.91 -12.36
C ASN A 53 -3.51 17.01 -12.21
N PHE A 54 -4.17 15.89 -11.91
CA PHE A 54 -5.61 15.86 -11.63
C PHE A 54 -5.90 14.86 -10.52
N TYR A 55 -6.82 15.18 -9.63
CA TYR A 55 -7.13 14.37 -8.45
C TYR A 55 -8.58 14.61 -8.03
N GLY A 56 -9.13 13.69 -7.25
CA GLY A 56 -10.40 13.91 -6.55
C GLY A 56 -10.21 14.78 -5.32
N ASP A 57 -9.17 14.49 -4.54
CA ASP A 57 -8.78 15.23 -3.33
C ASP A 57 -7.24 15.38 -3.29
N ALA A 58 -6.75 16.61 -3.26
CA ALA A 58 -5.33 16.93 -3.39
C ALA A 58 -4.46 16.34 -2.28
N GLU A 59 -5.03 16.09 -1.10
CA GLU A 59 -4.31 15.57 0.05
C GLU A 59 -4.47 14.06 0.16
N LYS A 60 -5.70 13.54 0.00
CA LYS A 60 -5.96 12.09 0.12
C LYS A 60 -5.46 11.28 -1.07
N ASP A 61 -5.36 11.88 -2.24
CA ASP A 61 -4.87 11.20 -3.44
C ASP A 61 -3.35 11.33 -3.61
N LYS A 62 -2.64 11.91 -2.63
CA LYS A 62 -1.18 11.86 -2.64
C LYS A 62 -0.70 10.42 -2.56
N GLY A 63 0.34 10.15 -3.33
CA GLY A 63 1.07 8.90 -3.27
C GLY A 63 2.48 9.08 -3.83
N ILE A 64 3.15 7.98 -4.09
CA ILE A 64 4.45 7.99 -4.77
C ILE A 64 4.28 7.91 -6.29
N GLN A 65 4.92 8.84 -7.00
CA GLN A 65 4.91 8.91 -8.45
C GLN A 65 6.33 8.73 -8.99
N THR A 66 6.50 7.88 -9.99
CA THR A 66 7.76 7.79 -10.74
C THR A 66 8.01 9.07 -11.53
N SER A 67 9.23 9.63 -11.44
CA SER A 67 9.51 10.99 -11.93
C SER A 67 10.39 11.09 -13.18
N GLN A 68 10.99 9.97 -13.61
CA GLN A 68 11.97 9.88 -14.69
C GLN A 68 11.63 8.72 -15.65
N ASN A 69 11.73 8.99 -16.95
CA ASN A 69 11.50 8.01 -18.02
C ASN A 69 12.68 7.04 -18.15
N GLY A 70 12.39 5.79 -18.55
CA GLY A 70 13.43 4.80 -18.86
C GLY A 70 14.28 4.37 -17.66
N LYS A 71 13.79 4.58 -16.44
CA LYS A 71 14.47 4.23 -15.19
C LYS A 71 13.86 3.01 -14.53
N PHE A 72 14.71 2.21 -13.89
CA PHE A 72 14.26 1.23 -12.91
C PHE A 72 13.99 1.92 -11.58
N TYR A 73 13.03 1.40 -10.82
CA TYR A 73 12.66 1.91 -9.51
C TYR A 73 12.74 0.78 -8.48
N ALA A 74 13.27 1.09 -7.30
CA ALA A 74 13.42 0.11 -6.23
C ALA A 74 13.30 0.80 -4.87
N ARG A 75 12.08 0.78 -4.32
CA ARG A 75 11.78 1.27 -2.98
C ARG A 75 10.91 0.24 -2.25
N SER A 76 11.13 0.08 -0.95
CA SER A 76 10.42 -0.93 -0.14
C SER A 76 10.12 -0.40 1.26
N ALA A 77 8.94 -0.71 1.77
CA ALA A 77 8.58 -0.49 3.17
C ALA A 77 8.62 -1.81 3.96
N LYS A 78 9.12 -1.74 5.18
CA LYS A 78 9.14 -2.89 6.09
C LYS A 78 7.81 -2.96 6.85
N PHE A 79 7.37 -4.18 7.14
CA PHE A 79 6.25 -4.49 8.01
C PHE A 79 6.63 -5.65 8.94
N ASP A 80 5.83 -5.87 9.97
CA ASP A 80 6.05 -6.96 10.91
C ASP A 80 5.90 -8.32 10.22
N LYS A 81 6.81 -9.24 10.51
CA LYS A 81 6.78 -10.58 9.95
C LYS A 81 5.50 -11.30 10.37
N PHE A 82 4.83 -11.93 9.41
CA PHE A 82 3.65 -12.74 9.64
C PHE A 82 3.65 -13.99 8.75
N THR A 83 2.77 -14.93 9.06
CA THR A 83 2.43 -16.07 8.17
C THR A 83 0.95 -16.01 7.82
N ASN A 84 0.62 -16.34 6.58
CA ASN A 84 -0.75 -16.52 6.13
C ASN A 84 -1.16 -18.00 6.07
N GLU A 85 -0.39 -18.92 6.66
CA GLU A 85 -0.76 -20.33 6.73
C GLU A 85 -2.12 -20.50 7.41
N GLY A 86 -3.03 -21.21 6.75
CA GLY A 86 -4.42 -21.39 7.22
C GLY A 86 -5.27 -20.11 7.23
N LYS A 87 -4.79 -18.99 6.67
CA LYS A 87 -5.48 -17.70 6.64
C LYS A 87 -5.54 -17.11 5.23
N THR A 88 -6.56 -16.30 4.97
CA THR A 88 -6.65 -15.54 3.72
C THR A 88 -5.65 -14.38 3.75
N LEU A 89 -4.84 -14.25 2.70
CA LEU A 89 -4.01 -13.08 2.45
C LEU A 89 -4.68 -12.18 1.42
N VAL A 90 -4.80 -10.89 1.74
CA VAL A 90 -5.28 -9.85 0.82
C VAL A 90 -4.19 -8.82 0.65
N ILE A 91 -3.84 -8.53 -0.61
CA ILE A 91 -2.91 -7.45 -0.98
C ILE A 91 -3.69 -6.50 -1.87
N GLN A 92 -3.79 -5.24 -1.44
CA GLN A 92 -4.54 -4.22 -2.15
C GLN A 92 -3.70 -2.95 -2.25
N PHE A 93 -3.71 -2.36 -3.44
CA PHE A 93 -3.06 -1.08 -3.73
C PHE A 93 -3.74 -0.44 -4.95
N THR A 94 -3.61 0.87 -5.09
CA THR A 94 -4.14 1.64 -6.21
C THR A 94 -3.01 2.07 -7.14
N VAL A 95 -3.22 1.96 -8.44
CA VAL A 95 -2.28 2.43 -9.46
C VAL A 95 -2.99 3.39 -10.39
N LYS A 96 -2.35 4.53 -10.65
CA LYS A 96 -2.83 5.54 -11.59
C LYS A 96 -1.73 5.83 -12.62
N HIS A 97 -1.97 5.41 -13.87
CA HIS A 97 -1.11 5.76 -15.00
C HIS A 97 -1.55 7.09 -15.62
N GLU A 98 -1.29 8.19 -14.91
CA GLU A 98 -1.64 9.55 -15.35
C GLU A 98 -1.00 9.93 -16.68
N GLN A 99 0.27 9.54 -16.87
CA GLN A 99 1.12 9.92 -17.99
C GLN A 99 0.79 9.23 -19.33
N LYS A 100 -0.32 8.48 -19.41
CA LYS A 100 -0.65 7.62 -20.56
C LYS A 100 0.52 6.71 -20.94
N ILE A 101 0.92 5.88 -19.99
CA ILE A 101 2.11 5.03 -20.09
C ILE A 101 2.12 4.17 -21.37
N ASP A 102 3.27 4.11 -22.03
CA ASP A 102 3.52 3.26 -23.19
C ASP A 102 4.09 1.89 -22.79
N CYS A 103 5.05 1.87 -21.86
CA CYS A 103 5.66 0.67 -21.32
C CYS A 103 6.13 0.89 -19.87
N GLY A 104 5.64 0.07 -18.93
CA GLY A 104 6.13 0.06 -17.55
C GLY A 104 5.30 -0.82 -16.63
N GLY A 105 5.89 -1.24 -15.50
CA GLY A 105 5.23 -2.07 -14.51
C GLY A 105 4.43 -1.26 -13.48
N GLY A 106 3.31 -1.82 -13.03
CA GLY A 106 2.45 -1.27 -11.97
C GLY A 106 2.11 -2.34 -10.93
N TYR A 107 3.08 -3.16 -10.55
CA TYR A 107 2.90 -4.28 -9.61
C TYR A 107 3.77 -4.11 -8.36
N VAL A 108 3.36 -4.75 -7.27
CA VAL A 108 4.12 -4.80 -6.01
C VAL A 108 4.77 -6.17 -5.83
N LYS A 109 5.77 -6.25 -4.94
CA LYS A 109 6.37 -7.51 -4.49
C LYS A 109 6.28 -7.57 -2.96
N VAL A 110 5.97 -8.75 -2.43
CA VAL A 110 6.02 -9.02 -0.98
C VAL A 110 7.31 -9.77 -0.70
N GLY A 111 8.22 -9.14 0.06
CA GLY A 111 9.49 -9.73 0.48
C GLY A 111 9.35 -10.52 1.78
N GLY A 112 10.12 -11.61 1.92
CA GLY A 112 10.20 -12.46 3.13
C GLY A 112 11.50 -12.29 3.89
#